data_AF-A0A7M7K169-F1
#
_entry.id   AF-A0A7M7K169-F1
#
_cell.length_a   1.000
_cell.length_b   1.000
_cell.length_c   1.000
_cell.angle_alpha   90.00
_cell.angle_beta   90.00
_cell.angle_gamma   90.00
#
_symmetry.space_group_name_H-M   'P 1'
#
loop_
_entity.id
_entity.type
_entity.pdbx_description
1 polymer ?
#
loop_
_entity_poly.entity_id
_entity_poly.type
_entity_poly.pdbx_seq_one_letter_code
_entity_poly.pdbx_strand_id
1 'polypeptide(L)'
;MYQKSKFEVISAKICDPVFDARYDPLSLRFKRYMATALKGFDCCALKNARPFTVCVNCAAVYQKAFDLFDRFVNGTAELSTNCSMLIDGGKISLVTESFQYIQKVWNEDGVCGGCYASGTDNVSSQIQEFFEKKKALQACVDALSPFENNQTCVQCKPLFTKLSNSFDKVLQSGTSKSVCVDVLDAMNETRREWGSMCFSSSYGMTPDVLIAMFTSLSTTFLFYLIVRLSQKPKDIGLARVSTWQSIKLEADCCNTDQVDAKQAAGCHAHQANPHRQAEHDTAIVNSQHSNNC
;
A
#
# COMPACT_ATOMS: atom_id res chain seq x y z
N MET A 1 -7.36 0.23 26.30
CA MET A 1 -7.50 -1.25 26.48
C MET A 1 -8.93 -1.69 26.88
N TYR A 2 -9.98 -0.94 26.54
CA TYR A 2 -11.37 -1.20 26.99
C TYR A 2 -12.35 -1.64 25.87
N GLN A 3 -11.87 -1.84 24.64
CA GLN A 3 -12.71 -2.17 23.47
C GLN A 3 -12.63 -3.64 23.00
N LYS A 4 -11.64 -4.43 23.46
CA LYS A 4 -11.44 -5.81 22.98
C LYS A 4 -12.49 -6.79 23.55
N SER A 5 -12.91 -6.62 24.81
CA SER A 5 -13.85 -7.54 25.48
C SER A 5 -15.30 -7.38 25.04
N LYS A 6 -15.71 -6.20 24.55
CA LYS A 6 -17.11 -5.94 24.16
C LYS A 6 -17.44 -6.55 22.79
N PHE A 7 -16.45 -6.75 21.92
CA PHE A 7 -16.62 -7.37 20.61
C PHE A 7 -16.81 -8.90 20.72
N GLU A 8 -16.10 -9.57 21.61
CA GLU A 8 -16.20 -11.04 21.80
C GLU A 8 -17.59 -11.47 22.30
N VAL A 9 -18.19 -10.70 23.20
CA VAL A 9 -19.53 -11.01 23.76
C VAL A 9 -20.65 -10.75 22.76
N ILE A 10 -20.49 -9.79 21.85
CA ILE A 10 -21.48 -9.49 20.79
C ILE A 10 -21.38 -10.53 19.66
N SER A 11 -20.16 -10.92 19.27
CA SER A 11 -19.95 -11.91 18.20
C SER A 11 -20.51 -13.29 18.55
N ALA A 12 -20.49 -13.70 19.83
CA ALA A 12 -21.05 -14.98 20.26
C ALA A 12 -22.59 -15.01 20.19
N LYS A 13 -23.27 -13.89 20.48
CA LYS A 13 -24.74 -13.78 20.49
C LYS A 13 -25.37 -13.67 19.10
N ILE A 14 -24.64 -13.13 18.11
CA ILE A 14 -25.10 -13.06 16.71
C ILE A 14 -25.15 -14.46 16.07
N CYS A 15 -24.37 -15.41 16.62
CA CYS A 15 -24.23 -16.76 16.10
C CYS A 15 -25.20 -17.80 16.71
N ASP A 16 -26.29 -17.41 17.40
CA ASP A 16 -27.33 -18.34 17.89
C ASP A 16 -28.70 -18.07 17.25
N PRO A 17 -29.35 -19.06 16.61
CA PRO A 17 -30.67 -18.88 16.05
C PRO A 17 -31.75 -19.46 16.98
N VAL A 18 -32.80 -18.68 17.25
CA VAL A 18 -34.06 -19.20 17.82
C VAL A 18 -34.99 -19.54 16.66
N PHE A 19 -35.36 -20.81 16.48
CA PHE A 19 -36.36 -21.21 15.49
C PHE A 19 -37.41 -22.17 16.06
N ASP A 20 -38.68 -21.85 15.79
CA ASP A 20 -39.87 -22.61 16.21
C ASP A 20 -39.99 -23.92 15.39
N ALA A 21 -40.26 -25.03 16.10
CA ALA A 21 -40.20 -26.40 15.60
C ALA A 21 -41.56 -26.96 15.15
N ARG A 22 -42.59 -26.13 14.99
CA ARG A 22 -43.93 -26.60 14.63
C ARG A 22 -44.10 -26.58 13.10
N TYR A 23 -44.16 -27.78 12.51
CA TYR A 23 -44.29 -28.13 11.08
C TYR A 23 -42.98 -28.09 10.28
N ASP A 24 -42.39 -29.25 9.91
CA ASP A 24 -41.16 -29.33 9.10
C ASP A 24 -41.41 -29.94 7.70
N PRO A 25 -41.92 -29.15 6.73
CA PRO A 25 -41.95 -29.57 5.33
C PRO A 25 -40.53 -29.66 4.75
N LEU A 26 -40.34 -30.47 3.70
CA LEU A 26 -39.05 -30.71 3.03
C LEU A 26 -38.27 -29.42 2.69
N SER A 27 -39.00 -28.37 2.28
CA SER A 27 -38.45 -27.05 1.96
C SER A 27 -37.88 -26.30 3.17
N LEU A 28 -38.43 -26.52 4.38
CA LEU A 28 -37.94 -25.92 5.60
C LEU A 28 -36.63 -26.58 6.04
N ARG A 29 -36.53 -27.91 5.92
CA ARG A 29 -35.29 -28.65 6.14
C ARG A 29 -34.17 -28.18 5.22
N PHE A 30 -34.46 -28.03 3.92
CA PHE A 30 -33.52 -27.47 2.94
C PHE A 30 -33.00 -26.08 3.39
N LYS A 31 -33.91 -25.15 3.70
CA LYS A 31 -33.56 -23.80 4.16
C LYS A 31 -32.70 -23.83 5.41
N ARG A 32 -32.99 -24.72 6.38
CA ARG A 32 -32.21 -24.88 7.60
C ARG A 32 -30.79 -25.37 7.33
N TYR A 33 -30.62 -26.34 6.45
CA TYR A 33 -29.28 -26.84 6.11
C TYR A 33 -28.42 -25.73 5.47
N MET A 34 -28.97 -25.01 4.49
CA MET A 34 -28.26 -23.91 3.85
C MET A 34 -27.92 -22.78 4.82
N ALA A 35 -28.89 -22.36 5.64
CA ALA A 35 -28.67 -21.31 6.63
C ALA A 35 -27.62 -21.72 7.67
N THR A 36 -27.62 -22.97 8.12
CA THR A 36 -26.64 -23.48 9.10
C THR A 36 -25.23 -23.52 8.52
N ALA A 37 -25.08 -23.99 7.28
CA ALA A 37 -23.78 -24.04 6.62
C ALA A 37 -23.20 -22.65 6.37
N LEU A 38 -23.99 -21.73 5.79
CA LEU A 38 -23.55 -20.37 5.52
C LEU A 38 -23.15 -19.65 6.82
N LYS A 39 -24.00 -19.74 7.84
CA LYS A 39 -23.72 -19.17 9.16
C LYS A 39 -22.45 -19.74 9.79
N GLY A 40 -22.24 -21.05 9.68
CA GLY A 40 -21.04 -21.71 10.22
C GLY A 40 -19.76 -21.17 9.59
N PHE A 41 -19.78 -20.99 8.26
CA PHE A 41 -18.67 -20.37 7.55
C PHE A 41 -18.48 -18.90 7.95
N ASP A 42 -19.53 -18.08 7.89
CA ASP A 42 -19.47 -16.65 8.21
C ASP A 42 -18.99 -16.38 9.64
N CYS A 43 -19.52 -17.12 10.63
CA CYS A 43 -19.09 -16.96 12.02
C CYS A 43 -17.59 -17.28 12.18
N CYS A 44 -17.07 -18.29 11.47
CA CYS A 44 -15.64 -18.57 11.49
C CYS A 44 -14.83 -17.48 10.77
N ALA A 45 -15.24 -17.09 9.57
CA ALA A 45 -14.55 -16.10 8.75
C ALA A 45 -14.45 -14.75 9.48
N LEU A 46 -15.56 -14.28 10.07
CA LEU A 46 -15.60 -13.03 10.83
C LEU A 46 -14.71 -13.06 12.07
N LYS A 47 -14.67 -14.20 12.79
CA LYS A 47 -13.79 -14.37 13.96
C LYS A 47 -12.30 -14.33 13.57
N ASN A 48 -11.98 -14.76 12.36
CA ASN A 48 -10.62 -14.85 11.84
C ASN A 48 -10.32 -13.76 10.79
N ALA A 49 -11.06 -12.65 10.80
CA ALA A 49 -10.91 -11.59 9.80
C ALA A 49 -9.73 -10.65 10.07
N ARG A 50 -9.27 -10.54 11.33
CA ARG A 50 -8.17 -9.65 11.75
C ARG A 50 -7.32 -10.25 12.88
N PRO A 51 -6.05 -10.60 12.63
CA PRO A 51 -5.47 -10.80 11.30
C PRO A 51 -6.28 -11.81 10.49
N PHE A 52 -6.32 -11.64 9.16
CA PHE A 52 -6.93 -12.61 8.27
C PHE A 52 -6.23 -13.96 8.45
N THR A 53 -6.96 -14.94 8.98
CA THR A 53 -6.50 -16.32 9.26
C THR A 53 -7.59 -17.34 8.89
N VAL A 54 -8.43 -16.96 7.93
CA VAL A 54 -9.62 -17.72 7.54
C VAL A 54 -9.22 -19.03 6.89
N CYS A 55 -8.17 -19.04 6.07
CA CYS A 55 -7.79 -20.25 5.35
C CYS A 55 -7.39 -21.36 6.33
N VAL A 56 -6.48 -21.09 7.27
CA VAL A 56 -5.99 -22.11 8.21
C VAL A 56 -7.02 -22.47 9.29
N ASN A 57 -7.84 -21.52 9.76
CA ASN A 57 -8.75 -21.76 10.88
C ASN A 57 -10.17 -22.17 10.47
N CYS A 58 -10.60 -21.88 9.23
CA CYS A 58 -11.97 -22.13 8.77
C CYS A 58 -12.10 -23.23 7.72
N ALA A 59 -11.01 -23.94 7.40
CA ALA A 59 -10.98 -25.01 6.42
C ALA A 59 -12.10 -26.04 6.59
N ALA A 60 -12.24 -26.59 7.81
CA ALA A 60 -13.20 -27.64 8.07
C ALA A 60 -14.66 -27.17 7.93
N VAL A 61 -14.96 -25.92 8.30
CA VAL A 61 -16.32 -25.37 8.15
C VAL A 61 -16.60 -24.95 6.71
N TYR A 62 -15.60 -24.44 6.00
CA TYR A 62 -15.68 -24.17 4.57
C TYR A 62 -15.98 -25.44 3.78
N GLN A 63 -15.21 -26.52 3.98
CA GLN A 63 -15.40 -27.78 3.26
C GLN A 63 -16.80 -28.35 3.50
N LYS A 64 -17.29 -28.36 4.75
CA LYS A 64 -18.66 -28.79 5.07
C LYS A 64 -19.72 -27.95 4.35
N ALA A 65 -19.52 -26.64 4.28
CA ALA A 65 -20.44 -25.75 3.57
C ALA A 65 -20.38 -25.98 2.06
N PHE A 66 -19.17 -26.05 1.49
CA PHE A 66 -18.91 -26.32 0.09
C PHE A 66 -19.58 -27.63 -0.35
N ASP A 67 -19.30 -28.74 0.32
CA ASP A 67 -19.88 -30.05 0.01
C ASP A 67 -21.41 -30.07 0.10
N LEU A 68 -21.98 -29.27 1.01
CA LEU A 68 -23.43 -29.16 1.12
C LEU A 68 -23.99 -28.39 -0.07
N PHE A 69 -23.50 -27.18 -0.33
CA PHE A 69 -23.98 -26.36 -1.45
C PHE A 69 -23.77 -27.07 -2.79
N ASP A 70 -22.59 -27.66 -3.02
CA ASP A 70 -22.24 -28.38 -4.24
C ASP A 70 -23.24 -29.52 -4.53
N ARG A 71 -23.54 -30.36 -3.52
CA ARG A 71 -24.49 -31.46 -3.70
C ARG A 71 -25.90 -31.00 -4.06
N PHE A 72 -26.33 -29.84 -3.56
CA PHE A 72 -27.64 -29.31 -3.87
C PHE A 72 -27.68 -28.60 -5.22
N VAL A 73 -26.69 -27.77 -5.54
CA VAL A 73 -26.60 -27.04 -6.80
C VAL A 73 -26.39 -28.01 -7.97
N ASN A 74 -25.58 -29.05 -7.79
CA ASN A 74 -25.31 -30.06 -8.83
C ASN A 74 -26.32 -31.21 -8.86
N GLY A 75 -27.38 -31.16 -8.05
CA GLY A 75 -28.47 -32.13 -8.13
C GLY A 75 -28.16 -33.53 -7.57
N THR A 76 -27.13 -33.69 -6.74
CA THR A 76 -26.71 -35.00 -6.19
C THR A 76 -27.27 -35.29 -4.80
N ALA A 77 -27.87 -34.30 -4.13
CA ALA A 77 -28.59 -34.50 -2.87
C ALA A 77 -30.04 -34.99 -3.11
N GLU A 78 -30.55 -35.89 -2.26
CA GLU A 78 -31.94 -36.40 -2.34
C GLU A 78 -33.02 -35.30 -2.34
N LEU A 79 -32.72 -34.17 -1.69
CA LEU A 79 -33.63 -33.02 -1.60
C LEU A 79 -33.49 -32.04 -2.78
N SER A 80 -32.48 -32.19 -3.64
CA SER A 80 -32.18 -31.24 -4.72
C SER A 80 -33.29 -31.20 -5.79
N THR A 81 -33.70 -32.36 -6.31
CA THR A 81 -34.78 -32.49 -7.31
C THR A 81 -36.12 -31.98 -6.78
N ASN A 82 -36.38 -32.19 -5.49
CA ASN A 82 -37.63 -31.78 -4.85
C ASN A 82 -37.65 -30.28 -4.48
N CYS A 83 -36.48 -29.64 -4.41
CA CYS A 83 -36.32 -28.24 -4.02
C CYS A 83 -35.72 -27.38 -5.13
N SER A 84 -35.72 -27.85 -6.39
CA SER A 84 -35.12 -27.13 -7.53
C SER A 84 -35.62 -25.70 -7.64
N MET A 85 -36.93 -25.46 -7.48
CA MET A 85 -37.52 -24.11 -7.49
C MET A 85 -36.95 -23.17 -6.42
N LEU A 86 -36.42 -23.69 -5.30
CA LEU A 86 -35.73 -22.90 -4.27
C LEU A 86 -34.27 -22.60 -4.62
N ILE A 87 -33.70 -23.37 -5.55
CA ILE A 87 -32.32 -23.27 -6.04
C ILE A 87 -32.27 -22.41 -7.32
N ASP A 88 -33.24 -22.50 -8.23
CA ASP A 88 -33.16 -21.78 -9.52
C ASP A 88 -34.50 -21.17 -9.99
N GLY A 89 -35.59 -21.37 -9.25
CA GLY A 89 -36.93 -20.97 -9.68
C GLY A 89 -37.24 -19.47 -9.60
N GLY A 90 -36.32 -18.66 -9.06
CA GLY A 90 -36.48 -17.21 -8.89
C GLY A 90 -35.60 -16.40 -9.84
N LYS A 91 -35.91 -15.10 -10.01
CA LYS A 91 -35.05 -14.17 -10.76
C LYS A 91 -33.64 -14.04 -10.17
N ILE A 92 -33.50 -14.30 -8.88
CA ILE A 92 -32.24 -14.36 -8.13
C ILE A 92 -32.27 -15.65 -7.33
N SER A 93 -31.20 -16.44 -7.45
CA SER A 93 -31.01 -17.62 -6.60
C SER A 93 -30.13 -17.28 -5.41
N LEU A 94 -30.73 -17.09 -4.24
CA LEU A 94 -29.94 -16.81 -3.04
C LEU A 94 -29.01 -18.00 -2.68
N VAL A 95 -29.38 -19.23 -3.03
CA VAL A 95 -28.58 -20.43 -2.78
C VAL A 95 -27.32 -20.42 -3.64
N THR A 96 -27.46 -20.15 -4.95
CA THR A 96 -26.33 -20.07 -5.88
C THR A 96 -25.43 -18.89 -5.55
N GLU A 97 -26.01 -17.72 -5.25
CA GLU A 97 -25.26 -16.52 -4.83
C GLU A 97 -24.47 -16.79 -3.53
N SER A 98 -25.08 -17.48 -2.56
CA SER A 98 -24.39 -17.87 -1.32
C SER A 98 -23.23 -18.83 -1.57
N PHE A 99 -23.40 -19.78 -2.49
CA PHE A 99 -22.35 -20.73 -2.86
C PHE A 99 -21.17 -20.01 -3.54
N GLN A 100 -21.48 -19.13 -4.49
CA GLN A 100 -20.47 -18.30 -5.16
C GLN A 100 -19.75 -17.39 -4.17
N TYR A 101 -20.46 -16.81 -3.21
CA TYR A 101 -19.85 -16.01 -2.15
C TYR A 101 -18.82 -16.80 -1.33
N ILE A 102 -19.15 -17.99 -0.81
CA ILE A 102 -18.18 -18.75 -0.02
C ILE A 102 -16.98 -19.20 -0.87
N GLN A 103 -17.22 -19.56 -2.15
CA GLN A 103 -16.15 -19.90 -3.08
C GLN A 103 -15.24 -18.72 -3.39
N LYS A 104 -15.81 -17.52 -3.55
CA LYS A 104 -15.05 -16.29 -3.78
C LYS A 104 -14.15 -15.96 -2.58
N VAL A 105 -14.72 -15.97 -1.37
CA VAL A 105 -13.95 -15.71 -0.14
C VAL A 105 -12.78 -16.68 -0.02
N TRP A 106 -13.00 -17.97 -0.33
CA TRP A 106 -11.96 -18.99 -0.21
C TRP A 106 -10.91 -18.94 -1.33
N ASN A 107 -11.34 -18.88 -2.59
CA ASN A 107 -10.47 -19.07 -3.75
C ASN A 107 -9.88 -17.76 -4.29
N GLU A 108 -10.65 -16.68 -4.30
CA GLU A 108 -10.25 -15.41 -4.90
C GLU A 108 -9.71 -14.46 -3.84
N ASP A 109 -10.50 -14.17 -2.80
CA ASP A 109 -10.14 -13.17 -1.80
C ASP A 109 -9.10 -13.70 -0.80
N GLY A 110 -9.22 -14.97 -0.39
CA GLY A 110 -8.28 -15.61 0.54
C GLY A 110 -7.11 -16.33 -0.14
N VAL A 111 -7.27 -16.72 -1.41
CA VAL A 111 -6.33 -17.59 -2.14
C VAL A 111 -5.93 -18.80 -1.29
N CYS A 112 -6.91 -19.42 -0.64
CA CYS A 112 -6.65 -20.38 0.43
C CYS A 112 -5.95 -21.65 -0.03
N GLY A 113 -6.05 -22.02 -1.32
CA GLY A 113 -5.28 -23.12 -1.89
C GLY A 113 -3.76 -22.97 -1.69
N GLY A 114 -3.24 -21.73 -1.63
CA GLY A 114 -1.81 -21.45 -1.40
C GLY A 114 -1.33 -21.75 0.03
N CYS A 115 -2.23 -22.00 0.98
CA CYS A 115 -1.87 -22.37 2.35
C CYS A 115 -1.61 -23.89 2.51
N TYR A 116 -2.03 -24.71 1.56
CA TYR A 116 -2.01 -26.17 1.67
C TYR A 116 -0.90 -26.78 0.80
N ALA A 117 -0.40 -27.94 1.23
CA ALA A 117 0.51 -28.72 0.38
C ALA A 117 -0.26 -29.35 -0.79
N SER A 118 0.34 -29.33 -1.98
CA SER A 118 -0.28 -29.80 -3.22
C SER A 118 -0.89 -31.19 -3.09
N GLY A 119 -2.18 -31.30 -3.40
CA GLY A 119 -2.91 -32.57 -3.36
C GLY A 119 -3.23 -33.07 -1.94
N THR A 120 -3.11 -32.23 -0.92
CA THR A 120 -3.43 -32.58 0.47
C THR A 120 -4.29 -31.51 1.13
N ASP A 121 -5.06 -31.90 2.13
CA ASP A 121 -5.82 -30.99 3.00
C ASP A 121 -4.99 -30.46 4.18
N ASN A 122 -3.68 -30.76 4.20
CA ASN A 122 -2.79 -30.36 5.26
C ASN A 122 -2.12 -29.02 4.93
N VAL A 123 -2.15 -28.10 5.90
CA VAL A 123 -1.41 -26.83 5.82
C VAL A 123 0.06 -27.14 5.57
N SER A 124 0.68 -26.45 4.61
CA SER A 124 2.05 -26.76 4.23
C SER A 124 3.03 -26.49 5.38
N SER A 125 4.12 -27.26 5.44
CA SER A 125 5.10 -27.16 6.53
C SER A 125 5.70 -25.76 6.68
N GLN A 126 5.85 -25.03 5.58
CA GLN A 126 6.38 -23.66 5.56
C GLN A 126 5.39 -22.65 6.17
N ILE A 127 4.10 -22.84 5.93
CA ILE A 127 3.03 -22.00 6.49
C ILE A 127 2.90 -22.28 8.00
N GLN A 128 3.00 -23.55 8.41
CA GLN A 128 3.05 -23.92 9.82
C GLN A 128 4.26 -23.27 10.52
N GLU A 129 5.46 -23.41 9.94
CA GLU A 129 6.69 -22.81 10.47
C GLU A 129 6.56 -21.27 10.61
N PHE A 130 5.95 -20.60 9.62
CA PHE A 130 5.69 -19.17 9.66
C PHE A 130 4.82 -18.78 10.86
N PHE A 131 3.68 -19.46 11.06
CA PHE A 131 2.76 -19.15 12.17
C PHE A 131 3.35 -19.49 13.54
N GLU A 132 4.17 -20.54 13.64
CA GLU A 132 4.93 -20.84 14.86
C GLU A 132 5.90 -19.72 15.22
N LYS A 133 6.67 -19.22 14.25
CA LYS A 133 7.59 -18.09 14.48
C LYS A 133 6.84 -16.81 14.81
N LYS A 134 5.68 -16.57 14.20
CA LYS A 134 4.82 -15.42 14.53
C LYS A 134 4.36 -15.50 15.98
N LYS A 135 3.90 -16.68 16.42
CA LYS A 135 3.49 -16.91 17.81
C LYS A 135 4.64 -16.69 18.79
N ALA A 136 5.86 -17.14 18.44
CA ALA A 136 7.05 -16.91 19.26
C ALA A 136 7.41 -15.42 19.38
N LEU A 137 7.34 -14.66 18.28
CA LEU A 137 7.54 -13.22 18.30
C LEU A 137 6.48 -12.52 19.17
N GLN A 138 5.21 -12.87 18.98
CA GLN A 138 4.10 -12.28 19.76
C GLN A 138 4.30 -12.53 21.26
N ALA A 139 4.68 -13.75 21.66
CA ALA A 139 4.95 -14.07 23.04
C ALA A 139 6.10 -13.24 23.64
N CYS A 140 7.15 -12.96 22.85
CA CYS A 140 8.24 -12.07 23.27
C CYS A 140 7.76 -10.63 23.47
N VAL A 141 6.97 -10.10 22.52
CA VAL A 141 6.43 -8.75 22.60
C VAL A 141 5.48 -8.60 23.78
N ASP A 142 4.57 -9.56 23.99
CA ASP A 142 3.59 -9.54 25.08
C ASP A 142 4.25 -9.67 26.47
N ALA A 143 5.41 -10.31 26.57
CA ALA A 143 6.15 -10.46 27.82
C ALA A 143 6.88 -9.16 28.26
N LEU A 144 7.18 -8.25 27.32
CA LEU A 144 7.99 -7.05 27.56
C LEU A 144 7.18 -5.74 27.43
N SER A 145 6.10 -5.75 26.65
CA SER A 145 5.14 -4.65 26.52
C SER A 145 4.12 -4.67 27.67
N PRO A 146 3.74 -3.53 28.30
CA PRO A 146 3.75 -2.17 27.77
C PRO A 146 4.87 -1.24 28.28
N PHE A 147 5.84 -1.72 29.06
CA PHE A 147 6.69 -0.82 29.86
C PHE A 147 7.99 -0.37 29.18
N GLU A 148 8.53 -1.11 28.20
CA GLU A 148 9.88 -0.86 27.66
C GLU A 148 10.00 -1.15 26.16
N ASN A 149 9.46 -0.27 25.30
CA ASN A 149 9.50 -0.44 23.84
C ASN A 149 10.93 -0.67 23.32
N ASN A 150 11.93 0.11 23.79
CA ASN A 150 13.30 -0.04 23.31
C ASN A 150 13.92 -1.42 23.65
N GLN A 151 13.69 -1.91 24.87
CA GLN A 151 14.17 -3.24 25.29
C GLN A 151 13.44 -4.37 24.55
N THR A 152 12.13 -4.22 24.37
CA THR A 152 11.30 -5.15 23.57
C THR A 152 11.88 -5.32 22.17
N CYS A 153 12.21 -4.20 21.52
CA CYS A 153 12.76 -4.21 20.18
C CYS A 153 14.13 -4.89 20.12
N VAL A 154 15.03 -4.60 21.06
CA VAL A 154 16.37 -5.23 21.10
C VAL A 154 16.26 -6.74 21.33
N GLN A 155 15.44 -7.17 22.30
CA GLN A 155 15.34 -8.59 22.67
C GLN A 155 14.55 -9.42 21.67
N CYS A 156 13.47 -8.87 21.08
CA CYS A 156 12.62 -9.59 20.14
C CYS A 156 13.09 -9.48 18.67
N LYS A 157 14.06 -8.61 18.34
CA LYS A 157 14.60 -8.45 16.97
C LYS A 157 15.04 -9.77 16.33
N PRO A 158 15.76 -10.68 17.03
CA PRO A 158 16.13 -11.97 16.45
C PRO A 158 14.92 -12.82 16.05
N LEU A 159 13.81 -12.75 16.79
CA LEU A 159 12.57 -13.46 16.46
C LEU A 159 11.87 -12.82 15.26
N PHE A 160 11.86 -11.49 15.18
CA PHE A 160 11.33 -10.76 14.02
C PHE A 160 12.14 -11.08 12.74
N THR A 161 13.47 -11.15 12.82
CA THR A 161 14.32 -11.58 11.70
C THR A 161 14.02 -13.03 11.29
N LYS A 162 13.88 -13.96 12.26
CA LYS A 162 13.53 -15.35 11.97
C LYS A 162 12.16 -15.48 11.29
N LEU A 163 11.17 -14.70 11.73
CA LEU A 163 9.85 -14.62 11.11
C LEU A 163 9.96 -14.08 9.67
N SER A 164 10.70 -12.97 9.47
CA SER A 164 10.91 -12.37 8.15
C SER A 164 11.57 -13.36 7.17
N ASN A 165 12.60 -14.08 7.60
CA ASN A 165 13.24 -15.10 6.77
C ASN A 165 12.29 -16.26 6.44
N SER A 166 11.38 -16.62 7.35
CA SER A 166 10.36 -17.65 7.09
C SER A 166 9.33 -17.19 6.07
N PHE A 167 8.94 -15.91 6.13
CA PHE A 167 8.08 -15.30 5.13
C PHE A 167 8.73 -15.31 3.74
N ASP A 168 10.02 -15.00 3.65
CA ASP A 168 10.76 -15.05 2.38
C ASP A 168 10.81 -16.47 1.79
N LYS A 169 10.93 -17.50 2.63
CA LYS A 169 10.82 -18.90 2.19
C LYS A 169 9.44 -19.22 1.63
N VAL A 170 8.37 -18.74 2.25
CA VAL A 170 6.98 -18.91 1.75
C VAL A 170 6.81 -18.21 0.40
N LEU A 171 7.41 -17.03 0.22
CA LEU A 171 7.39 -16.32 -1.07
C LEU A 171 8.15 -17.11 -2.16
N GLN A 172 9.27 -17.74 -1.82
CA GLN A 172 10.09 -18.51 -2.77
C GLN A 172 9.51 -19.86 -3.13
N SER A 173 8.74 -20.48 -2.24
CA SER A 173 8.11 -21.79 -2.47
C SER A 173 6.79 -21.71 -3.24
N GLY A 174 6.23 -20.51 -3.39
CA GLY A 174 5.02 -20.28 -4.16
C GLY A 174 5.18 -20.73 -5.61
N THR A 175 4.55 -21.85 -5.96
CA THR A 175 4.46 -22.34 -7.34
C THR A 175 3.27 -21.68 -8.03
N SER A 176 3.54 -20.72 -8.92
CA SER A 176 2.65 -20.11 -9.94
C SER A 176 1.24 -19.61 -9.55
N LYS A 177 0.77 -19.82 -8.32
CA LYS A 177 -0.45 -19.26 -7.74
C LYS A 177 -0.07 -18.64 -6.40
N SER A 178 -0.47 -17.39 -6.22
CA SER A 178 -0.14 -16.47 -5.14
C SER A 178 -0.05 -17.08 -3.73
N VAL A 179 0.85 -16.54 -2.90
CA VAL A 179 0.89 -16.82 -1.45
C VAL A 179 -0.48 -16.53 -0.84
N CYS A 180 -0.97 -17.41 0.04
CA CYS A 180 -2.29 -17.25 0.64
C CYS A 180 -2.35 -16.00 1.54
N VAL A 181 -3.53 -15.39 1.59
CA VAL A 181 -3.74 -14.09 2.25
C VAL A 181 -3.55 -14.16 3.76
N ASP A 182 -3.74 -15.33 4.37
CA ASP A 182 -3.44 -15.59 5.78
C ASP A 182 -2.02 -15.17 6.16
N VAL A 183 -1.03 -15.50 5.33
CA VAL A 183 0.39 -15.17 5.59
C VAL A 183 0.69 -13.73 5.25
N LEU A 184 0.12 -13.22 4.15
CA LEU A 184 0.33 -11.83 3.71
C LEU A 184 -0.21 -10.83 4.73
N ASP A 185 -1.46 -10.97 5.18
CA ASP A 185 -2.07 -10.07 6.15
C ASP A 185 -1.37 -10.19 7.50
N ALA A 186 -1.06 -11.42 7.94
CA ALA A 186 -0.31 -11.64 9.17
C ALA A 186 1.06 -10.94 9.17
N MET A 187 1.83 -11.05 8.09
CA MET A 187 3.14 -10.40 8.01
C MET A 187 3.02 -8.88 7.88
N ASN A 188 2.04 -8.40 7.12
CA ASN A 188 1.81 -6.97 6.94
C ASN A 188 1.43 -6.29 8.27
N GLU A 189 0.50 -6.89 9.02
CA GLU A 189 0.13 -6.41 10.35
C GLU A 189 1.33 -6.44 11.30
N THR A 190 2.07 -7.55 11.36
CA THR A 190 3.27 -7.65 12.20
C THR A 190 4.32 -6.60 11.84
N ARG A 191 4.57 -6.33 10.55
CA ARG A 191 5.49 -5.28 10.11
C ARG A 191 5.02 -3.89 10.50
N ARG A 192 3.72 -3.61 10.37
CA ARG A 192 3.13 -2.33 10.78
C ARG A 192 3.28 -2.10 12.29
N GLU A 193 2.91 -3.10 13.08
CA GLU A 193 3.04 -3.04 14.55
C GLU A 193 4.50 -2.91 14.97
N TRP A 194 5.37 -3.75 14.42
CA TRP A 194 6.81 -3.68 14.66
C TRP A 194 7.40 -2.33 14.28
N GLY A 195 7.05 -1.78 13.11
CA GLY A 195 7.51 -0.46 12.67
C GLY A 195 7.02 0.67 13.58
N SER A 196 5.80 0.56 14.11
CA SER A 196 5.24 1.54 15.05
C SER A 196 5.91 1.50 16.43
N MET A 197 6.28 0.30 16.91
CA MET A 197 6.89 0.10 18.23
C MET A 197 8.41 0.31 18.19
N CYS A 198 9.05 -0.22 17.16
CA CYS A 198 10.49 -0.37 17.03
C CYS A 198 11.07 0.54 15.97
N PHE A 199 10.58 1.79 15.91
CA PHE A 199 10.97 2.81 14.92
C PHE A 199 12.44 2.66 14.56
N SER A 200 12.67 2.10 13.37
CA SER A 200 13.99 1.65 12.98
C SER A 200 14.78 2.84 12.48
N SER A 201 15.32 3.64 13.39
CA SER A 201 16.46 4.51 13.08
C SER A 201 17.72 3.64 13.02
N SER A 202 17.73 2.66 12.12
CA SER A 202 18.91 1.87 11.79
C SER A 202 19.13 1.81 10.28
N TYR A 203 18.70 2.83 9.54
CA TYR A 203 19.48 3.24 8.38
C TYR A 203 20.72 3.97 8.91
N GLY A 204 21.70 3.18 9.37
CA GLY A 204 23.08 3.66 9.30
C GLY A 204 23.37 3.98 7.83
N MET A 205 24.18 5.00 7.56
CA MET A 205 24.58 5.31 6.18
C MET A 205 25.14 4.05 5.52
N THR A 206 24.34 3.41 4.66
CA THR A 206 24.78 2.22 3.93
C THR A 206 25.86 2.66 2.92
N PRO A 207 26.79 1.77 2.55
CA PRO A 207 27.82 2.11 1.55
C PRO A 207 27.20 2.66 0.26
N ASP A 208 26.02 2.20 -0.14
CA ASP A 208 25.31 2.72 -1.31
C ASP A 208 24.89 4.19 -1.16
N VAL A 209 24.40 4.60 0.01
CA VAL A 209 24.04 5.99 0.31
C VAL A 209 25.29 6.88 0.36
N LEU A 210 26.38 6.37 0.94
CA LEU A 210 27.65 7.08 0.99
C LEU A 210 28.24 7.28 -0.42
N ILE A 211 28.18 6.25 -1.26
CA ILE A 211 28.63 6.32 -2.66
C ILE A 211 27.76 7.29 -3.45
N ALA A 212 26.43 7.26 -3.29
CA ALA A 212 25.51 8.18 -3.97
C ALA A 212 25.74 9.65 -3.56
N MET A 213 25.96 9.91 -2.26
CA MET A 213 26.31 11.26 -1.78
C MET A 213 27.68 11.71 -2.33
N PHE A 214 28.69 10.85 -2.25
CA PHE A 214 30.03 11.20 -2.71
C PHE A 214 30.08 11.44 -4.21
N THR A 215 29.42 10.59 -5.00
CA THR A 215 29.36 10.73 -6.47
C THR A 215 28.64 12.01 -6.88
N SER A 216 27.46 12.29 -6.33
CA SER A 216 26.71 13.53 -6.65
C SER A 216 27.48 14.81 -6.30
N LEU A 217 28.12 14.86 -5.11
CA LEU A 217 28.94 15.99 -4.68
C LEU A 217 30.19 16.14 -5.54
N SER A 218 30.89 15.03 -5.82
CA SER A 218 32.13 15.04 -6.61
C SER A 218 31.87 15.44 -8.05
N THR A 219 30.80 14.94 -8.68
CA THR A 219 30.43 15.32 -10.05
C THR A 219 30.13 16.81 -10.15
N THR A 220 29.39 17.37 -9.19
CA THR A 220 29.09 18.81 -9.16
C THR A 220 30.36 19.63 -8.99
N PHE A 221 31.22 19.25 -8.05
CA PHE A 221 32.48 19.94 -7.78
C PHE A 221 33.44 19.89 -8.98
N LEU A 222 33.63 18.70 -9.57
CA LEU A 222 34.48 18.52 -10.75
C LEU A 222 33.94 19.29 -11.95
N PHE A 223 32.63 19.33 -12.16
CA PHE A 223 32.01 20.14 -13.22
C PHE A 223 32.39 21.62 -13.09
N TYR A 224 32.23 22.20 -11.89
CA TYR A 224 32.59 23.61 -11.67
C TYR A 224 34.09 23.87 -11.81
N LEU A 225 34.95 22.94 -11.36
CA LEU A 225 36.39 23.05 -11.57
C LEU A 225 36.77 23.00 -13.05
N ILE A 226 36.19 22.07 -13.81
CA ILE A 226 36.44 21.94 -15.25
C ILE A 226 36.00 23.21 -15.96
N VAL A 227 34.83 23.76 -15.64
CA VAL A 227 34.35 25.03 -16.21
C VAL A 227 35.33 26.17 -15.89
N ARG A 228 35.81 26.28 -14.65
CA ARG A 228 36.76 27.33 -14.24
C ARG A 228 38.13 27.19 -14.90
N LEU A 229 38.64 25.98 -15.08
CA LEU A 229 39.95 25.73 -15.70
C LEU A 229 39.89 25.80 -17.22
N SER A 230 38.73 25.47 -17.81
CA SER A 230 38.50 25.54 -19.26
C SER A 230 38.13 26.94 -19.74
N GLN A 231 37.82 27.87 -18.83
CA GLN A 231 37.77 29.31 -19.12
C GLN A 231 39.16 29.81 -19.50
N LYS A 232 39.43 29.89 -20.82
CA LYS A 232 40.65 30.53 -21.33
C LYS A 232 40.69 32.01 -20.92
N PRO A 233 41.87 32.61 -20.64
CA PRO A 233 42.02 34.00 -20.22
C PRO A 233 41.77 35.03 -21.36
N LYS A 234 40.86 34.76 -22.30
CA LYS A 234 40.49 35.69 -23.38
C LYS A 234 39.05 36.21 -23.35
N ASP A 235 38.18 35.70 -22.47
CA ASP A 235 36.80 36.18 -22.37
C ASP A 235 36.51 37.01 -21.11
N ILE A 236 37.47 37.18 -20.20
CA ILE A 236 37.37 38.11 -19.06
C ILE A 236 37.35 39.58 -19.53
N GLY A 237 37.93 39.87 -20.70
CA GLY A 237 37.86 41.19 -21.33
C GLY A 237 36.49 41.48 -21.95
N LEU A 238 35.83 40.49 -22.56
CA LEU A 238 34.55 40.69 -23.25
C LEU A 238 33.36 40.80 -22.28
N ALA A 239 33.38 40.08 -21.15
CA ALA A 239 32.36 40.23 -20.11
C ALA A 239 32.45 41.56 -19.33
N ARG A 240 33.65 42.14 -19.23
CA ARG A 240 33.86 43.44 -18.57
C ARG A 240 33.56 44.62 -19.50
N VAL A 241 33.80 44.49 -20.81
CA VAL A 241 33.58 45.59 -21.75
C VAL A 241 32.10 45.78 -22.10
N SER A 242 31.31 44.70 -22.22
CA SER A 242 29.90 44.81 -22.59
C SER A 242 29.03 45.48 -21.52
N THR A 243 29.34 45.29 -20.23
CA THR A 243 28.56 45.85 -19.11
C THR A 243 28.82 47.33 -18.88
N TRP A 244 30.08 47.78 -18.94
CA TRP A 244 30.38 49.21 -18.75
C TRP A 244 30.02 50.08 -19.97
N GLN A 245 30.12 49.53 -21.19
CA GLN A 245 29.71 50.27 -22.38
C GLN A 245 28.19 50.47 -22.45
N SER A 246 27.39 49.48 -22.04
CA SER A 246 25.92 49.61 -21.98
C SER A 246 25.48 50.58 -20.89
N ILE A 247 26.07 50.51 -19.69
CA ILE A 247 25.79 51.47 -18.59
C ILE A 247 26.16 52.91 -18.98
N LYS A 248 27.29 53.10 -19.69
CA LYS A 248 27.71 54.43 -20.14
C LYS A 248 26.79 54.99 -21.24
N LEU A 249 26.32 54.14 -22.15
CA LEU A 249 25.35 54.53 -23.18
C LEU A 249 24.02 54.97 -22.55
N GLU A 250 23.56 54.27 -21.51
CA GLU A 250 22.32 54.57 -20.79
C GLU A 250 22.42 55.87 -19.97
N ALA A 251 23.58 56.14 -19.37
CA ALA A 251 23.86 57.41 -18.68
C ALA A 251 23.95 58.61 -19.64
N ASP A 252 24.51 58.41 -20.85
CA ASP A 252 24.65 59.47 -21.86
C ASP A 252 23.31 59.77 -22.56
N CYS A 253 22.40 58.79 -22.76
CA CYS A 253 21.06 59.04 -23.33
C CYS A 253 20.11 59.77 -22.34
N CYS A 254 20.42 59.80 -21.04
CA CYS A 254 19.64 60.52 -20.02
C CYS A 254 20.06 61.99 -19.82
N ASN A 255 21.17 62.45 -20.41
CA ASN A 255 21.66 63.82 -20.24
C ASN A 255 21.55 64.59 -21.56
N THR A 256 20.52 65.42 -21.68
CA THR A 256 19.95 65.87 -22.97
C THR A 256 20.65 67.04 -23.65
N ASP A 257 21.80 67.50 -23.16
CA ASP A 257 22.35 68.78 -23.63
C ASP A 257 23.54 68.68 -24.60
N GLN A 258 24.16 67.51 -24.81
CA GLN A 258 25.16 67.33 -25.87
C GLN A 258 25.22 65.91 -26.43
N VAL A 259 24.37 65.62 -27.42
CA VAL A 259 24.42 64.34 -28.15
C VAL A 259 24.65 64.61 -29.63
N ASP A 260 25.81 64.18 -30.15
CA ASP A 260 26.12 64.27 -31.57
C ASP A 260 25.22 63.33 -32.40
N ALA A 261 25.00 63.65 -33.67
CA ALA A 261 24.08 62.94 -34.56
C ALA A 261 24.36 61.41 -34.71
N LYS A 262 25.59 60.96 -34.43
CA LYS A 262 25.96 59.53 -34.41
C LYS A 262 25.50 58.81 -33.13
N GLN A 263 25.50 59.46 -31.98
CA GLN A 263 25.02 58.86 -30.72
C GLN A 263 23.49 58.76 -30.68
N ALA A 264 22.79 59.74 -31.27
CA ALA A 264 21.32 59.74 -31.34
C ALA A 264 20.76 58.50 -32.08
N ALA A 265 21.46 58.04 -33.12
CA ALA A 265 21.09 56.82 -33.84
C ALA A 265 21.20 55.54 -32.97
N GLY A 266 22.12 55.52 -32.00
CA GLY A 266 22.30 54.43 -31.05
C GLY A 266 21.20 54.35 -29.99
N CYS A 267 20.76 55.48 -29.43
CA CYS A 267 19.66 55.52 -28.46
C CYS A 267 18.32 55.08 -29.10
N HIS A 268 18.06 55.46 -30.36
CA HIS A 268 16.84 55.03 -31.08
C HIS A 268 16.80 53.53 -31.42
N ALA A 269 17.94 52.92 -31.73
CA ALA A 269 18.01 51.48 -31.99
C ALA A 269 17.78 50.63 -30.72
N HIS A 270 18.19 51.14 -29.54
CA HIS A 270 18.01 50.44 -28.26
C HIS A 270 16.55 50.42 -27.78
N GLN A 271 15.76 51.44 -28.13
CA GLN A 271 14.31 51.49 -27.84
C GLN A 271 13.45 50.67 -28.82
N ALA A 272 13.98 50.30 -29.99
CA ALA A 272 13.24 49.59 -31.03
C ALA A 272 13.35 48.04 -30.96
N ASN A 273 13.87 47.47 -29.86
CA ASN A 273 13.93 46.02 -29.70
C ASN A 273 12.54 45.45 -29.29
N PRO A 274 11.86 44.62 -30.11
CA PRO A 274 10.47 44.20 -29.88
C PRO A 274 10.29 43.17 -28.74
N HIS A 275 11.35 42.72 -28.08
CA HIS A 275 11.28 41.61 -27.12
C HIS A 275 10.90 41.98 -25.68
N ARG A 276 10.36 43.18 -25.43
CA ARG A 276 9.83 43.56 -24.10
C ARG A 276 8.31 43.70 -24.04
N GLN A 277 7.59 43.09 -24.98
CA GLN A 277 6.12 43.01 -24.99
C GLN A 277 5.66 41.57 -25.28
N ALA A 278 5.89 40.66 -24.32
CA ALA A 278 5.10 39.44 -24.15
C ALA A 278 5.57 38.66 -22.91
N GLU A 279 5.26 39.16 -21.71
CA GLU A 279 4.92 38.33 -20.53
C GLU A 279 4.58 39.26 -19.37
N HIS A 280 3.37 39.80 -19.38
CA HIS A 280 2.68 40.24 -18.16
C HIS A 280 1.19 40.47 -18.48
N ASP A 281 0.47 39.36 -18.69
CA ASP A 281 -0.98 39.29 -18.55
C ASP A 281 -1.33 38.08 -17.67
N THR A 282 -1.03 38.20 -16.38
CA THR A 282 -1.85 37.63 -15.29
C THR A 282 -1.32 38.13 -13.95
N ALA A 283 -1.71 39.36 -13.57
CA ALA A 283 -2.10 39.70 -12.21
C ALA A 283 -2.58 41.15 -12.15
N ILE A 284 -3.81 41.30 -11.68
CA ILE A 284 -4.53 42.54 -11.46
C ILE A 284 -3.89 43.32 -10.29
N VAL A 285 -3.44 44.54 -10.60
CA VAL A 285 -3.64 45.82 -9.87
C VAL A 285 -2.74 46.20 -8.66
N ASN A 286 -2.27 47.45 -8.77
CA ASN A 286 -1.83 48.44 -7.77
C ASN A 286 -0.36 48.49 -7.32
N SER A 287 0.38 49.45 -7.90
CA SER A 287 0.96 50.64 -7.24
C SER A 287 1.98 51.26 -8.22
N GLN A 288 1.68 52.40 -8.84
CA GLN A 288 2.09 53.76 -8.43
C GLN A 288 3.58 53.95 -8.09
N HIS A 289 4.16 54.89 -8.85
CA HIS A 289 5.43 55.61 -8.69
C HIS A 289 6.70 54.83 -9.06
N SER A 290 7.24 55.04 -10.26
CA SER A 290 8.00 56.24 -10.68
C SER A 290 9.26 56.40 -9.82
N ASN A 291 10.38 55.94 -10.37
CA ASN A 291 11.63 56.69 -10.54
C ASN A 291 12.69 55.69 -10.99
N ASN A 292 12.74 55.39 -12.29
CA ASN A 292 13.86 54.62 -12.83
C ASN A 292 14.55 55.41 -13.94
N CYS A 293 15.76 55.86 -13.63
CA CYS A 293 16.90 55.28 -14.32
C CYS A 293 16.97 53.78 -13.96
#